data_AF-A0A7S2FF72-F1
#
_entry.id   AF-A0A7S2FF72-F1
#
_cell.length_a   1.000
_cell.length_b   1.000
_cell.length_c   1.000
_cell.angle_alpha   90.00
_cell.angle_beta   90.00
_cell.angle_gamma   90.00
#
_symmetry.space_group_name_H-M   'P 1'
#
loop_
_entity.id
_entity.type
_entity.pdbx_description
1 polymer ?
#
loop_
_entity_poly.entity_id
_entity_poly.type
_entity_poly.pdbx_seq_one_letter_code
_entity_poly.pdbx_strand_id
1 'polypeptide(L)'
;LETTYDHFGFGRRSMVAYNAHVYLTALRATVAMAELVGDADTAAMGRTALELGAAKLTTPTSANGPLWNASQRYFHAHSDNSTQIFTDTLYGQMLSHHVFGNYTLPSSYLSSHLAYEWQRNADAYGMRVISDPIQEDSIWMNGPPTWTYLQLALSEVPDDDAWEPFKRMS
;
A
#
# COMPACT_ATOMS: atom_id res chain seq x y z
N LEU A 1 17.13 0.24 -2.37
CA LEU A 1 15.83 -0.18 -1.79
C LEU A 1 15.48 -1.48 -2.48
N GLU A 2 15.77 -2.62 -1.86
CA GLU A 2 15.44 -3.92 -2.47
C GLU A 2 13.94 -4.19 -2.30
N THR A 3 13.31 -4.75 -3.33
CA THR A 3 11.91 -5.17 -3.34
C THR A 3 11.82 -6.47 -4.15
N THR A 4 10.83 -7.32 -3.87
CA THR A 4 10.56 -8.54 -4.65
C THR A 4 10.17 -8.27 -6.10
N TYR A 5 9.88 -7.01 -6.42
CA TYR A 5 9.48 -6.48 -7.72
C TYR A 5 10.67 -5.81 -8.43
N ASP A 6 11.71 -6.60 -8.73
CA ASP A 6 12.99 -6.16 -9.31
C ASP A 6 12.86 -5.63 -10.75
N HIS A 7 11.96 -6.20 -11.53
CA HIS A 7 11.69 -5.79 -12.92
C HIS A 7 11.15 -4.36 -13.05
N PHE A 8 10.46 -3.83 -12.04
CA PHE A 8 9.82 -2.51 -12.07
C PHE A 8 10.77 -1.33 -11.79
N GLY A 9 12.07 -1.59 -11.64
CA GLY A 9 13.08 -0.55 -11.43
C GLY A 9 13.00 0.16 -10.07
N PHE A 10 12.20 -0.36 -9.13
CA PHE A 10 12.05 0.18 -7.78
C PHE A 10 13.37 0.25 -7.00
N GLY A 11 14.33 -0.62 -7.32
CA GLY A 11 15.69 -0.58 -6.78
C GLY A 11 16.42 0.76 -6.94
N ARG A 12 16.03 1.57 -7.94
CA ARG A 12 16.62 2.87 -8.27
C ARG A 12 15.87 4.06 -7.68
N ARG A 13 14.79 3.82 -6.93
CA ARG A 13 13.91 4.87 -6.39
C ARG A 13 14.30 5.18 -4.95
N SER A 14 14.10 6.43 -4.53
CA SER A 14 14.39 6.86 -3.15
C SER A 14 13.31 6.44 -2.15
N MET A 15 12.07 6.26 -2.62
CA MET A 15 10.97 5.69 -1.85
C MET A 15 10.01 4.92 -2.75
N VAL A 16 9.46 3.82 -2.22
CA VAL A 16 8.49 2.94 -2.88
C VAL A 16 7.34 2.71 -1.90
N ALA A 17 6.10 2.88 -2.35
CA ALA A 17 4.92 2.81 -1.48
C ALA A 17 4.74 1.42 -0.87
N TYR A 18 4.91 0.36 -1.65
CA TYR A 18 4.92 -1.03 -1.16
C TYR A 18 5.88 -1.20 0.04
N ASN A 19 7.16 -0.84 -0.15
CA ASN A 19 8.17 -0.93 0.93
C ASN A 19 7.82 -0.04 2.13
N ALA A 20 7.28 1.15 1.90
CA ALA A 20 6.89 2.05 2.98
C ALA A 20 5.78 1.44 3.85
N HIS A 21 4.75 0.86 3.25
CA HIS A 21 3.68 0.18 3.98
C HIS A 21 4.16 -1.08 4.71
N VAL A 22 5.03 -1.88 4.09
CA VAL A 22 5.67 -3.03 4.74
C VAL A 22 6.53 -2.57 5.93
N TYR A 23 7.28 -1.49 5.78
CA TYR A 23 8.09 -0.90 6.85
C TYR A 23 7.25 -0.46 8.05
N LEU A 24 6.14 0.26 7.83
CA LEU A 24 5.23 0.63 8.92
C LEU A 24 4.68 -0.59 9.66
N THR A 25 4.41 -1.67 8.94
CA THR A 25 3.93 -2.93 9.52
C THR A 25 5.02 -3.63 10.33
N ALA A 26 6.26 -3.62 9.84
CA ALA A 26 7.41 -4.13 10.58
C ALA A 26 7.65 -3.33 11.86
N LEU A 27 7.53 -1.99 11.82
CA LEU A 27 7.60 -1.16 13.03
C LEU A 27 6.49 -1.52 14.03
N ARG A 28 5.27 -1.76 13.56
CA ARG A 28 4.17 -2.23 14.41
C ARG A 28 4.48 -3.58 15.07
N ALA A 29 5.04 -4.51 14.31
CA ALA A 29 5.50 -5.79 14.84
C ALA A 29 6.60 -5.60 15.89
N THR A 30 7.58 -4.72 15.64
CA THR A 30 8.63 -4.37 16.61
C THR A 30 8.05 -3.83 17.91
N VAL A 31 7.08 -2.90 17.84
CA VAL A 31 6.40 -2.37 19.04
C VAL A 31 5.71 -3.48 19.80
N ALA A 32 4.93 -4.34 19.13
CA ALA A 32 4.22 -5.44 19.77
C ALA A 32 5.18 -6.45 20.45
N MET A 33 6.29 -6.78 19.80
CA MET A 33 7.30 -7.67 20.35
C MET A 33 8.04 -7.05 21.54
N ALA A 34 8.39 -5.77 21.46
CA ALA A 34 9.04 -5.04 22.54
C ALA A 34 8.14 -4.96 23.78
N GLU A 35 6.85 -4.68 23.59
CA GLU A 35 5.86 -4.69 24.67
C GLU A 35 5.71 -6.07 25.32
N LEU A 36 5.73 -7.14 24.52
CA LEU A 36 5.63 -8.52 25.00
C LEU A 36 6.80 -8.92 25.92
N VAL A 37 8.01 -8.43 25.63
CA VAL A 37 9.21 -8.75 26.43
C VAL A 37 9.54 -7.70 27.50
N GLY A 38 8.72 -6.65 27.61
CA GLY A 38 8.92 -5.57 28.58
C GLY A 38 10.03 -4.56 28.23
N ASP A 39 10.42 -4.46 26.95
CA ASP A 39 11.39 -3.47 26.47
C ASP A 39 10.69 -2.15 26.13
N ALA A 40 10.56 -1.29 27.14
CA ALA A 40 9.85 -0.01 27.02
C ALA A 40 10.54 0.98 26.06
N ASP A 41 11.87 0.96 25.99
CA ASP A 41 12.64 1.90 25.17
C ASP A 41 12.44 1.59 23.68
N THR A 42 12.57 0.32 23.30
CA THR A 42 12.32 -0.12 21.91
C THR A 42 10.87 0.12 21.51
N ALA A 43 9.91 -0.13 22.41
CA ALA A 43 8.50 0.14 22.14
C ALA A 43 8.25 1.65 21.88
N ALA A 44 8.82 2.53 22.71
CA ALA A 44 8.69 3.98 22.56
C ALA A 44 9.33 4.48 21.25
N MET A 45 10.52 4.00 20.91
CA MET A 45 11.19 4.31 19.64
C MET A 45 10.37 3.83 18.44
N GLY A 46 9.84 2.61 18.49
CA GLY A 46 9.01 2.04 17.43
C GLY A 46 7.73 2.82 17.20
N ARG A 47 7.04 3.25 18.27
CA ARG A 47 5.84 4.11 18.17
C ARG A 47 6.16 5.46 17.53
N THR A 48 7.25 6.10 17.97
CA THR A 48 7.70 7.37 17.38
C THR A 48 8.02 7.22 15.88
N ALA A 49 8.74 6.14 15.51
CA ALA A 49 9.06 5.86 14.11
C ALA A 49 7.81 5.58 13.26
N LEU A 50 6.81 4.89 13.84
CA LEU A 50 5.55 4.59 13.16
C LEU A 50 4.75 5.87 12.89
N GLU A 51 4.65 6.77 13.87
CA GLU A 51 4.00 8.08 13.71
C GLU A 51 4.67 8.93 12.64
N LEU A 52 6.01 9.04 12.69
CA LEU A 52 6.79 9.80 11.71
C LEU A 52 6.66 9.21 10.30
N GLY A 53 6.73 7.89 10.18
CA GLY A 53 6.60 7.20 8.90
C GLY A 53 5.20 7.37 8.31
N ALA A 54 4.15 7.22 9.12
CA ALA A 54 2.76 7.44 8.71
C ALA A 54 2.52 8.88 8.26
N ALA A 55 3.02 9.86 9.02
CA ALA A 55 2.93 11.27 8.68
C ALA A 55 3.66 11.57 7.36
N LYS A 56 4.88 11.03 7.17
CA LYS A 56 5.64 11.26 5.93
C LYS A 56 4.95 10.65 4.72
N LEU A 57 4.41 9.44 4.86
CA LEU A 57 3.71 8.73 3.79
C LEU A 57 2.44 9.46 3.34
N THR A 58 1.70 10.04 4.29
CA THR A 58 0.44 10.76 4.05
C THR A 58 0.62 12.26 3.77
N THR A 59 1.84 12.78 3.85
CA THR A 59 2.15 14.16 3.43
C THR A 59 1.89 14.27 1.92
N PRO A 60 1.09 15.25 1.47
CA PRO A 60 0.82 15.46 0.04
C PRO A 60 2.11 15.73 -0.75
N THR A 61 2.19 15.24 -1.98
CA THR A 61 3.29 15.57 -2.91
C THR A 61 3.40 17.06 -3.21
N SER A 62 2.27 17.78 -3.25
CA SER A 62 2.23 19.25 -3.34
C SER A 62 2.84 19.97 -2.13
N ALA A 63 3.04 19.26 -1.02
CA ALA A 63 3.70 19.74 0.20
C ALA A 63 5.05 19.03 0.44
N ASN A 64 5.74 18.60 -0.63
CA ASN A 64 7.02 17.87 -0.58
C ASN A 64 6.94 16.50 0.12
N GLY A 65 5.74 15.91 0.14
CA GLY A 65 5.53 14.52 0.45
C GLY A 65 6.04 13.60 -0.67
N PRO A 66 6.43 12.36 -0.35
CA PRO A 66 7.06 11.48 -1.32
C PRO A 66 6.05 10.73 -2.20
N LEU A 67 4.84 10.44 -1.72
CA LEU A 67 3.99 9.42 -2.34
C LEU A 67 2.50 9.80 -2.43
N TRP A 68 1.93 10.51 -1.44
CA TRP A 68 0.49 10.76 -1.43
C TRP A 68 0.07 11.87 -2.39
N ASN A 69 -0.73 11.52 -3.40
CA ASN A 69 -1.40 12.46 -4.27
C ASN A 69 -2.73 12.87 -3.63
N ALA A 70 -2.77 14.07 -3.03
CA ALA A 70 -3.96 14.53 -2.32
C ALA A 70 -5.13 14.92 -3.25
N SER A 71 -4.85 15.37 -4.48
CA SER A 71 -5.91 15.81 -5.41
C SER A 71 -6.67 14.63 -6.00
N GLN A 72 -5.96 13.55 -6.34
CA GLN A 72 -6.55 12.33 -6.91
C GLN A 72 -6.76 11.23 -5.88
N ARG A 73 -6.28 11.44 -4.64
CA ARG A 73 -6.45 10.58 -3.46
C ARG A 73 -5.90 9.15 -3.62
N TYR A 74 -4.66 9.03 -4.08
CA TYR A 74 -3.95 7.75 -4.16
C TYR A 74 -2.46 7.90 -3.79
N PHE A 75 -1.76 6.78 -3.66
CA PHE A 75 -0.33 6.74 -3.44
C PHE A 75 0.36 6.44 -4.77
N HIS A 76 1.29 7.30 -5.18
CA HIS A 76 2.23 6.97 -6.24
C HIS A 76 3.01 5.72 -5.86
N ALA A 77 3.32 4.86 -6.84
CA ALA A 77 4.13 3.67 -6.60
C ALA A 77 5.53 4.02 -6.05
N HIS A 78 6.10 5.15 -6.49
CA HIS A 78 7.40 5.65 -6.05
C HIS A 78 7.54 7.18 -6.13
N SER A 79 8.64 7.72 -5.58
CA SER A 79 8.85 9.16 -5.29
C SER A 79 9.14 10.11 -6.47
N ASP A 80 9.35 9.60 -7.68
CA ASP A 80 10.05 10.37 -8.73
C ASP A 80 9.07 11.06 -9.69
N ASN A 81 8.03 11.70 -9.15
CA ASN A 81 6.95 12.36 -9.90
C ASN A 81 6.20 11.44 -10.89
N SER A 82 6.16 10.13 -10.63
CA SER A 82 5.44 9.19 -11.48
C SER A 82 3.95 9.16 -11.17
N THR A 83 3.08 9.18 -12.17
CA THR A 83 1.66 8.81 -12.02
C THR A 83 1.44 7.29 -11.94
N GLN A 84 2.53 6.51 -11.84
CA GLN A 84 2.48 5.07 -11.74
C GLN A 84 1.72 4.64 -10.49
N ILE A 85 0.79 3.71 -10.69
CA ILE A 85 0.12 2.98 -9.61
C ILE A 85 0.61 1.54 -9.59
N PHE A 86 0.60 0.97 -8.40
CA PHE A 86 1.07 -0.39 -8.17
C PHE A 86 0.05 -1.13 -7.33
N THR A 87 -0.39 -2.29 -7.82
CA THR A 87 -1.55 -2.97 -7.26
C THR A 87 -1.34 -3.64 -5.91
N ASP A 88 -0.08 -3.81 -5.53
CA ASP A 88 0.28 -4.34 -4.21
C ASP A 88 0.72 -3.21 -3.25
N THR A 89 0.45 -1.94 -3.59
CA THR A 89 0.87 -0.78 -2.77
C THR A 89 0.50 -0.96 -1.29
N LEU A 90 -0.72 -1.42 -1.01
CA LEU A 90 -1.25 -1.55 0.35
C LEU A 90 -0.97 -2.91 1.02
N TYR A 91 -0.07 -3.74 0.48
CA TYR A 91 0.24 -5.06 1.05
C TYR A 91 0.58 -5.01 2.55
N GLY A 92 1.39 -4.03 2.96
CA GLY A 92 1.70 -3.84 4.38
C GLY A 92 0.43 -3.57 5.22
N GLN A 93 -0.53 -2.80 4.71
CA GLN A 93 -1.79 -2.57 5.43
C GLN A 93 -2.60 -3.86 5.59
N MET A 94 -2.65 -4.70 4.56
CA MET A 94 -3.27 -6.02 4.61
C MET A 94 -2.65 -6.87 5.72
N LEU A 95 -1.31 -6.96 5.75
CA LEU A 95 -0.57 -7.68 6.79
C LEU A 95 -0.82 -7.09 8.19
N SER A 96 -0.78 -5.77 8.34
CA SER A 96 -1.03 -5.12 9.62
C SER A 96 -2.41 -5.45 10.16
N HIS A 97 -3.44 -5.38 9.30
CA HIS A 97 -4.80 -5.73 9.68
C HIS A 97 -4.91 -7.21 10.03
N HIS A 98 -4.34 -8.09 9.21
CA HIS A 98 -4.41 -9.53 9.42
C HIS A 98 -3.78 -9.96 10.75
N VAL A 99 -2.62 -9.40 11.10
CA VAL A 99 -1.87 -9.81 12.30
C VAL A 99 -2.30 -9.05 13.55
N PHE A 100 -2.65 -7.77 13.43
CA PHE A 100 -2.87 -6.89 14.58
C PHE A 100 -4.30 -6.32 14.68
N GLY A 101 -5.20 -6.72 13.79
CA GLY A 101 -6.60 -6.27 13.77
C GLY A 101 -6.79 -4.79 13.45
N ASN A 102 -5.77 -4.10 12.95
CA ASN A 102 -5.79 -2.66 12.70
C ASN A 102 -4.77 -2.28 11.62
N TYR A 103 -5.03 -1.17 10.93
CA TYR A 103 -4.13 -0.58 9.93
C TYR A 103 -3.03 0.29 10.58
N THR A 104 -1.96 0.57 9.84
CA THR A 104 -0.92 1.53 10.24
C THR A 104 -1.23 2.97 9.79
N LEU A 105 -2.24 3.13 8.94
CA LEU A 105 -2.77 4.43 8.51
C LEU A 105 -4.29 4.50 8.77
N PRO A 106 -4.89 5.71 8.80
CA PRO A 106 -6.33 5.85 8.78
C PRO A 106 -6.96 5.17 7.55
N SER A 107 -8.08 4.47 7.74
CA SER A 107 -8.78 3.73 6.68
C SER A 107 -9.15 4.61 5.48
N SER A 108 -9.41 5.90 5.69
CA SER A 108 -9.76 6.84 4.61
C SER A 108 -8.70 6.93 3.51
N TYR A 109 -7.41 6.76 3.82
CA TYR A 109 -6.34 6.70 2.81
C TYR A 109 -6.39 5.39 2.02
N LEU A 110 -6.68 4.28 2.69
CA LEU A 110 -6.80 2.97 2.07
C LEU A 110 -8.00 2.94 1.13
N SER A 111 -9.20 3.30 1.62
CA SER A 111 -10.43 3.32 0.82
C SER A 111 -10.29 4.21 -0.41
N SER A 112 -9.67 5.40 -0.25
CA SER A 112 -9.46 6.30 -1.39
C SER A 112 -8.50 5.72 -2.44
N HIS A 113 -7.40 5.10 -1.99
CA HIS A 113 -6.43 4.47 -2.88
C HIS A 113 -7.06 3.29 -3.64
N LEU A 114 -7.75 2.39 -2.94
CA LEU A 114 -8.40 1.21 -3.53
C LEU A 114 -9.47 1.60 -4.55
N ALA A 115 -10.23 2.67 -4.28
CA ALA A 115 -11.21 3.22 -5.20
C ALA A 115 -10.55 3.80 -6.45
N TYR A 116 -9.47 4.56 -6.30
CA TYR A 116 -8.71 5.10 -7.44
C TYR A 116 -8.09 3.98 -8.28
N GLU A 117 -7.48 3.01 -7.61
CA GLU A 117 -6.88 1.84 -8.24
C GLU A 117 -7.91 1.05 -9.05
N TRP A 118 -9.10 0.81 -8.49
CA TRP A 118 -10.20 0.14 -9.20
C TRP A 118 -10.66 0.89 -10.45
N GLN A 119 -10.80 2.22 -10.35
CA GLN A 119 -11.17 3.06 -11.50
C GLN A 119 -10.11 3.03 -12.60
N ARG A 120 -8.82 2.97 -12.22
CA ARG A 120 -7.70 2.97 -13.17
C ARG A 120 -7.44 1.57 -13.77
N ASN A 121 -7.66 0.50 -12.99
CA ASN A 121 -7.49 -0.90 -13.38
C ASN A 121 -8.73 -1.53 -14.04
N ALA A 122 -9.50 -0.74 -14.80
CA ALA A 122 -10.62 -1.24 -15.59
C ALA A 122 -10.14 -2.01 -16.84
N ASP A 123 -9.44 -3.13 -16.63
CA ASP A 123 -8.90 -3.98 -17.70
C ASP A 123 -9.45 -5.40 -17.65
N ALA A 124 -9.50 -6.07 -18.80
CA ALA A 124 -9.98 -7.42 -19.03
C ALA A 124 -9.11 -8.51 -18.39
N TYR A 125 -7.99 -8.14 -17.76
CA TYR A 125 -7.05 -9.08 -17.14
C TYR A 125 -6.92 -8.87 -15.62
N GLY A 126 -7.88 -8.18 -15.00
CA GLY A 126 -7.87 -7.88 -13.57
C GLY A 126 -7.00 -6.67 -13.22
N MET A 127 -6.36 -6.72 -12.05
CA MET A 127 -5.61 -5.60 -11.47
C MET A 127 -4.15 -5.57 -11.97
N ARG A 128 -3.75 -4.49 -12.66
CA ARG A 128 -2.45 -4.33 -13.32
C ARG A 128 -1.54 -3.30 -12.64
N VAL A 129 -0.23 -3.45 -12.83
CA VAL A 129 0.72 -2.37 -12.52
C VAL A 129 0.67 -1.36 -13.67
N ILE A 130 -0.05 -0.25 -13.49
CA ILE A 130 -0.21 0.75 -14.55
C ILE A 130 0.85 1.85 -14.36
N SER A 131 1.79 1.94 -15.30
CA SER A 131 2.60 3.14 -15.53
C SER A 131 1.92 4.03 -16.57
N ASP A 132 2.08 5.35 -16.47
CA ASP A 132 1.63 6.31 -17.50
C ASP A 132 2.81 7.23 -17.89
N PRO A 133 3.22 7.30 -19.17
CA PRO A 133 2.73 6.49 -20.29
C PRO A 133 3.00 5.00 -20.06
N ILE A 134 2.09 4.13 -20.53
CA ILE A 134 2.14 2.67 -20.35
C ILE A 134 3.49 2.16 -20.85
N GLN A 135 4.39 1.88 -19.92
CA GLN A 135 5.73 1.38 -20.20
C GLN A 135 5.85 -0.12 -19.91
N GLU A 136 4.94 -0.66 -19.09
CA GLU A 136 5.00 -2.03 -18.62
C GLU A 136 3.60 -2.57 -18.32
N ASP A 137 3.24 -3.68 -18.97
CA ASP A 137 1.94 -4.39 -18.84
C ASP A 137 2.13 -5.72 -18.09
N SER A 138 2.94 -5.67 -17.03
CA SER A 138 3.23 -6.84 -16.21
C SER A 138 2.08 -7.07 -15.23
N ILE A 139 1.39 -8.22 -15.40
CA ILE A 139 0.35 -8.67 -14.48
C ILE A 139 1.02 -9.42 -13.32
N TRP A 140 0.85 -8.91 -12.10
CA TRP A 140 1.25 -9.60 -10.88
C TRP A 140 0.01 -10.12 -10.15
N MET A 141 -0.09 -11.44 -10.03
CA MET A 141 -1.27 -12.13 -9.49
C MET A 141 -1.53 -11.87 -8.00
N ASN A 142 -0.63 -11.18 -7.29
CA ASN A 142 -0.81 -10.85 -5.88
C ASN A 142 -1.66 -9.57 -5.64
N GLY A 143 -1.82 -8.71 -6.64
CA GLY A 143 -2.70 -7.53 -6.53
C GLY A 143 -4.16 -7.87 -6.20
N PRO A 144 -4.80 -8.81 -6.94
CA PRO A 144 -6.18 -9.22 -6.68
C PRO A 144 -6.44 -9.74 -5.25
N PRO A 145 -5.61 -10.64 -4.65
CA PRO A 145 -5.73 -11.01 -3.25
C PRO A 145 -5.67 -9.83 -2.27
N THR A 146 -4.66 -8.95 -2.39
CA THR A 146 -4.48 -7.81 -1.48
C THR A 146 -5.68 -6.88 -1.50
N TRP A 147 -6.15 -6.52 -2.68
CA TRP A 147 -7.30 -5.63 -2.86
C TRP A 147 -8.59 -6.26 -2.35
N THR A 148 -8.86 -7.51 -2.72
CA THR A 148 -10.06 -8.25 -2.29
C THR A 148 -10.13 -8.32 -0.77
N TYR A 149 -9.02 -8.69 -0.11
CA TYR A 149 -8.95 -8.73 1.34
C TYR A 149 -9.26 -7.37 1.97
N LEU A 150 -8.63 -6.30 1.47
CA LEU A 150 -8.80 -4.98 2.06
C LEU A 150 -10.22 -4.45 1.86
N GLN A 151 -10.84 -4.72 0.71
CA GLN A 151 -12.22 -4.33 0.45
C GLN A 151 -13.22 -5.03 1.37
N LEU A 152 -13.04 -6.33 1.61
CA LEU A 152 -13.84 -7.08 2.59
C LEU A 152 -13.60 -6.57 4.02
N ALA A 153 -12.34 -6.38 4.40
CA ALA A 153 -11.97 -5.90 5.74
C ALA A 153 -12.49 -4.48 6.04
N LEU A 154 -12.54 -3.60 5.04
CA LEU A 154 -13.09 -2.26 5.16
C LEU A 154 -14.62 -2.22 5.00
N SER A 155 -15.22 -3.31 4.49
CA SER A 155 -16.65 -3.40 4.15
C SER A 155 -17.12 -2.30 3.17
N GLU A 156 -16.27 -1.97 2.20
CA GLU A 156 -16.49 -0.85 1.24
C GLU A 156 -17.25 -1.28 -0.02
N VAL A 157 -17.25 -2.58 -0.32
CA VAL A 157 -17.98 -3.16 -1.46
C VAL A 157 -18.73 -4.43 -1.02
N PRO A 158 -19.83 -4.80 -1.68
CA PRO A 158 -20.48 -6.09 -1.46
C PRO A 158 -19.50 -7.25 -1.63
N ASP A 159 -19.66 -8.33 -0.84
CA ASP A 159 -18.77 -9.49 -0.89
C ASP A 159 -18.58 -10.03 -2.32
N ASP A 160 -19.65 -10.16 -3.08
CA ASP A 160 -19.60 -10.64 -4.48
C ASP A 160 -18.79 -9.73 -5.41
N ASP A 161 -18.81 -8.42 -5.15
CA ASP A 161 -18.08 -7.41 -5.92
C ASP A 161 -16.60 -7.39 -5.53
N ALA A 162 -16.26 -7.74 -4.28
CA ALA A 162 -14.88 -7.83 -3.82
C ALA A 162 -14.08 -8.88 -4.62
N TRP A 163 -14.74 -9.93 -5.12
CA TRP A 163 -14.11 -11.00 -5.91
C TRP A 163 -14.01 -10.71 -7.41
N GLU A 164 -14.53 -9.58 -7.90
CA GLU A 164 -14.48 -9.21 -9.33
C GLU A 164 -13.06 -9.24 -9.94
N PRO A 165 -11.98 -8.80 -9.25
CA PRO A 165 -10.62 -8.93 -9.78
C PRO A 165 -10.26 -10.35 -10.24
N PHE A 166 -10.78 -11.39 -9.57
CA PHE A 166 -10.53 -12.79 -9.92
C PHE A 166 -11.39 -13.27 -11.08
N LYS A 167 -12.65 -12.82 -11.17
CA LYS A 167 -13.56 -13.17 -12.27
C LYS A 167 -13.05 -12.67 -13.63
N ARG A 168 -12.30 -11.56 -13.64
CA ARG A 168 -11.69 -11.02 -14.87
C ARG A 168 -10.49 -11.84 -15.37
N MET A 169 -9.92 -12.71 -14.54
CA MET A 169 -8.76 -13.53 -14.91
C MET A 169 -9.14 -14.92 -15.43
N SER A 170 -10.42 -15.30 -15.37
CA SER A 170 -10.98 -16.59 -15.81
C SER A 170 -11.64 -16.51 -17.17
#